data_AF-A0A497CSN0-F1
#
_entry.id   AF-A0A497CSN0-F1
#
_cell.length_a   1.000
_cell.length_b   1.000
_cell.length_c   1.000
_cell.angle_alpha   90.00
_cell.angle_beta   90.00
_cell.angle_gamma   90.00
#
_symmetry.space_group_name_H-M   'P 1'
#
loop_
_entity.id
_entity.type
_entity.pdbx_description
1 polymer ?
#
loop_
_entity_poly.entity_id
_entity_poly.type
_entity_poly.pdbx_seq_one_letter_code
_entity_poly.pdbx_strand_id
1 'polypeptide(L)'
;MKKVLFILFVVSLFASQTFAQEDSIKKYPLKDYIAPDIRYRLLDLGSQLQLSGINITEREDYSNNNFGADAYLNYYEYENLSNYQGTTNASLNTTYRARWGKRDSIKDSYSSPHISLRSLSQSRFYNKNGRFWGLHGYIYYGFSNSSVKNGEESSNAQFHRFIITPYISLGKGRIEPVESARQAMDILLALQKYNRLGVRPDKLMIDSLARVANRITYKRFYDSRFKRIYQLEELDRAIQNMDLVDTADIVYFANLSDIWNYAGRYNRGSGLRYEGGIIPDFSIVNNEYESSDTSHSQYNRKYNDKQYGIYGFFSLRRMKPISYSWQSDIMIDLTFGYEKNAGKEEEKGNNN
;
A
#
# COMPACT_ATOMS: atom_id res chain seq x y z
N MET A 1 46.82 16.71 -42.35
CA MET A 1 45.54 16.12 -42.84
C MET A 1 44.84 15.28 -41.78
N LYS A 2 45.26 14.03 -41.44
CA LYS A 2 44.48 13.10 -40.56
C LYS A 2 43.89 13.71 -39.27
N LYS A 3 44.64 14.52 -38.52
CA LYS A 3 44.14 15.21 -37.29
C LYS A 3 42.98 16.20 -37.56
N VAL A 4 42.94 16.83 -38.73
CA VAL A 4 41.89 17.81 -39.10
C VAL A 4 40.59 17.10 -39.47
N LEU A 5 40.66 15.96 -40.18
CA LEU A 5 39.47 15.13 -40.43
C LEU A 5 38.84 14.63 -39.12
N PHE A 6 39.66 14.23 -38.13
CA PHE A 6 39.12 13.77 -36.85
C PHE A 6 38.37 14.88 -36.09
N ILE A 7 38.90 16.10 -36.08
CA ILE A 7 38.21 17.26 -35.48
C ILE A 7 36.90 17.56 -36.22
N LEU A 8 36.90 17.56 -37.56
CA LEU A 8 35.69 17.75 -38.36
C LEU A 8 34.64 16.65 -38.11
N PHE A 9 35.06 15.39 -37.96
CA PHE A 9 34.15 14.27 -37.68
C PHE A 9 33.52 14.41 -36.29
N VAL A 10 34.32 14.75 -35.26
CA VAL A 10 33.81 15.03 -33.91
C VAL A 10 32.88 16.24 -33.90
N VAL A 11 33.22 17.33 -34.61
CA VAL A 11 32.33 18.50 -34.74
C VAL A 11 31.04 18.14 -35.47
N SER A 12 31.06 17.29 -36.49
CA SER A 12 29.82 16.82 -37.14
C SER A 12 28.94 15.97 -36.22
N LEU A 13 29.52 15.16 -35.33
CA LEU A 13 28.77 14.37 -34.34
C LEU A 13 28.11 15.22 -33.25
N PHE A 14 28.63 16.43 -32.98
CA PHE A 14 27.98 17.41 -32.10
C PHE A 14 27.01 18.33 -32.86
N ALA A 15 27.34 18.73 -34.10
CA ALA A 15 26.48 19.56 -34.95
C ALA A 15 25.24 18.81 -35.48
N SER A 16 25.25 17.47 -35.48
CA SER A 16 24.06 16.65 -35.80
C SER A 16 23.02 16.61 -34.68
N GLN A 17 23.22 17.30 -33.54
CA GLN A 17 22.11 17.71 -32.69
C GLN A 17 21.35 18.86 -33.39
N THR A 18 20.52 18.47 -34.36
CA THR A 18 19.47 19.35 -34.88
C THR A 18 18.64 19.89 -33.73
N PHE A 19 18.17 21.14 -33.85
CA PHE A 19 17.20 21.71 -32.91
C PHE A 19 15.83 21.04 -33.12
N ALA A 20 15.73 19.77 -32.71
CA ALA A 20 14.48 19.03 -32.62
C ALA A 20 13.51 19.84 -31.75
N GLN A 21 12.47 20.37 -32.39
CA GLN A 21 11.65 21.48 -31.92
C GLN A 21 11.21 21.28 -30.46
N GLU A 22 11.90 21.96 -29.54
CA GLU A 22 12.03 21.40 -28.20
C GLU A 22 10.70 21.48 -27.43
N ASP A 23 10.18 20.28 -27.16
CA ASP A 23 8.83 19.97 -26.76
C ASP A 23 8.41 20.71 -25.47
N SER A 24 7.37 21.54 -25.54
CA SER A 24 6.92 22.34 -24.39
C SER A 24 6.31 21.50 -23.28
N ILE A 25 5.70 20.35 -23.62
CA ILE A 25 5.12 19.43 -22.64
C ILE A 25 6.26 18.78 -21.86
N LYS A 26 7.32 18.30 -22.54
CA LYS A 26 8.50 17.72 -21.87
C LYS A 26 9.29 18.74 -21.02
N LYS A 27 9.18 20.04 -21.32
CA LYS A 27 9.75 21.16 -20.55
C LYS A 27 8.92 21.60 -19.35
N TYR A 28 7.69 21.13 -19.18
CA TYR A 28 6.84 21.55 -18.07
C TYR A 28 7.52 21.24 -16.71
N PRO A 29 7.61 22.21 -15.79
CA PRO A 29 8.42 22.07 -14.58
C PRO A 29 7.66 21.30 -13.50
N LEU A 30 7.62 19.96 -13.61
CA LEU A 30 7.05 19.04 -12.60
C LEU A 30 7.47 19.34 -11.16
N LYS A 31 8.69 19.84 -10.96
CA LYS A 31 9.21 20.26 -9.65
C LYS A 31 8.40 21.37 -8.96
N ASP A 32 7.71 22.22 -9.74
CA ASP A 32 6.99 23.41 -9.30
C ASP A 32 5.46 23.21 -9.29
N TYR A 33 4.99 21.98 -9.54
CA TYR A 33 3.58 21.61 -9.41
C TYR A 33 3.20 21.45 -7.93
N ILE A 34 2.02 21.93 -7.57
CA ILE A 34 1.40 21.72 -6.27
C ILE A 34 0.05 21.05 -6.53
N ALA A 35 -0.14 19.86 -5.96
CA ALA A 35 -1.39 19.13 -6.07
C ALA A 35 -2.55 19.89 -5.38
N PRO A 36 -3.78 19.80 -5.91
CA PRO A 36 -4.99 20.11 -5.16
C PRO A 36 -5.08 19.36 -3.83
N ASP A 37 -5.92 19.86 -2.92
CA ASP A 37 -6.30 19.18 -1.69
C ASP A 37 -6.95 17.81 -2.02
N ILE A 38 -6.23 16.71 -1.74
CA ILE A 38 -6.72 15.34 -1.94
C ILE A 38 -7.29 14.80 -0.63
N ARG A 39 -8.47 14.17 -0.69
CA ARG A 39 -8.97 13.24 0.33
C ARG A 39 -9.51 11.98 -0.34
N TYR A 40 -8.97 10.83 0.02
CA TYR A 40 -9.40 9.54 -0.48
C TYR A 40 -9.54 8.55 0.67
N ARG A 41 -10.71 7.90 0.76
CA ARG A 41 -11.02 6.89 1.78
C ARG A 41 -11.74 5.72 1.13
N LEU A 42 -11.20 4.52 1.34
CA LEU A 42 -11.76 3.24 0.94
C LEU A 42 -12.03 2.42 2.19
N LEU A 43 -13.22 1.83 2.24
CA LEU A 43 -13.54 0.73 3.14
C LEU A 43 -14.01 -0.41 2.27
N ASP A 44 -13.38 -1.56 2.43
CA ASP A 44 -13.56 -2.78 1.66
C ASP A 44 -13.84 -3.93 2.65
N LEU A 45 -14.89 -4.70 2.38
CA LEU A 45 -15.42 -5.74 3.25
C LEU A 45 -15.74 -6.95 2.36
N GLY A 46 -15.18 -8.10 2.70
CA GLY A 46 -15.49 -9.35 2.02
C GLY A 46 -15.48 -10.53 2.96
N SER A 47 -16.08 -11.62 2.50
CA SER A 47 -16.07 -12.91 3.19
C SER A 47 -16.07 -14.06 2.20
N GLN A 48 -15.57 -15.20 2.64
CA GLN A 48 -15.56 -16.45 1.89
C GLN A 48 -16.02 -17.58 2.81
N LEU A 49 -16.90 -18.44 2.29
CA LEU A 49 -17.33 -19.67 2.97
C LEU A 49 -16.87 -20.87 2.16
N GLN A 50 -16.34 -21.87 2.85
CA GLN A 50 -15.93 -23.15 2.28
C GLN A 50 -16.63 -24.27 3.06
N LEU A 51 -17.32 -25.15 2.33
CA LEU A 51 -17.97 -26.33 2.88
C LEU A 51 -17.56 -27.51 2.01
N SER A 52 -17.09 -28.60 2.62
CA SER A 52 -16.86 -29.87 1.93
C SER A 52 -17.09 -31.04 2.87
N GLY A 53 -17.56 -32.16 2.32
CA GLY A 53 -17.82 -33.38 3.07
C GLY A 53 -17.60 -34.61 2.21
N ILE A 54 -17.06 -35.66 2.81
CA ILE A 54 -16.95 -37.00 2.23
C ILE A 54 -17.49 -37.98 3.28
N ASN A 55 -18.40 -38.87 2.86
CA ASN A 55 -18.87 -40.00 3.65
C ASN A 55 -18.65 -41.27 2.83
N ILE A 56 -18.12 -42.32 3.45
CA ILE A 56 -17.91 -43.65 2.87
C ILE A 56 -18.41 -44.65 3.92
N THR A 57 -19.22 -45.62 3.51
CA THR A 57 -19.88 -46.57 4.42
C THR A 57 -19.81 -48.04 3.96
N GLU A 58 -19.27 -48.32 2.77
CA GLU A 58 -19.29 -49.66 2.17
C GLU A 58 -18.15 -50.59 2.65
N ARG A 59 -17.14 -50.07 3.37
CA ARG A 59 -15.96 -50.82 3.84
C ARG A 59 -15.38 -50.37 5.19
N GLU A 60 -15.49 -49.09 5.48
CA GLU A 60 -15.17 -48.44 6.77
C GLU A 60 -16.32 -47.47 7.07
N ASP A 61 -16.59 -47.15 8.33
CA ASP A 61 -17.57 -46.12 8.70
C ASP A 61 -16.85 -44.77 8.81
N TYR A 62 -16.58 -44.19 7.63
CA TYR A 62 -15.75 -43.00 7.47
C TYR A 62 -16.58 -41.77 7.11
N SER A 63 -16.41 -40.69 7.87
CA SER A 63 -16.88 -39.36 7.47
C SER A 63 -15.80 -38.30 7.72
N ASN A 64 -15.74 -37.30 6.85
CA ASN A 64 -14.81 -36.19 6.96
C ASN A 64 -15.43 -34.91 6.41
N ASN A 65 -15.84 -34.03 7.31
CA ASN A 65 -16.53 -32.77 7.00
C ASN A 65 -15.63 -31.59 7.38
N ASN A 66 -15.54 -30.59 6.51
CA ASN A 66 -14.69 -29.41 6.68
C ASN A 66 -15.53 -28.14 6.48
N PHE A 67 -15.31 -27.18 7.37
CA PHE A 67 -15.90 -25.84 7.32
C PHE A 67 -14.79 -24.80 7.38
N GLY A 68 -14.80 -23.87 6.44
CA GLY A 68 -14.00 -22.66 6.46
C GLY A 68 -14.89 -21.43 6.38
N ALA A 69 -14.62 -20.45 7.21
CA ALA A 69 -15.15 -19.10 7.06
C ALA A 69 -13.99 -18.11 7.15
N ASP A 70 -13.92 -17.18 6.21
CA ASP A 70 -13.02 -16.03 6.25
C ASP A 70 -13.85 -14.77 6.13
N ALA A 71 -13.44 -13.72 6.84
CA ALA A 71 -13.91 -12.36 6.60
C ALA A 71 -12.74 -11.37 6.73
N TYR A 72 -12.77 -10.31 5.94
CA TYR A 72 -11.80 -9.23 6.02
C TYR A 72 -12.50 -7.87 5.95
N LEU A 73 -11.93 -6.89 6.64
CA LEU A 73 -12.30 -5.49 6.61
C LEU A 73 -11.03 -4.66 6.43
N ASN A 74 -10.84 -4.11 5.23
CA ASN A 74 -9.70 -3.27 4.88
C ASN A 74 -10.13 -1.80 4.84
N TYR A 75 -9.40 -0.95 5.56
CA TYR A 75 -9.52 0.51 5.49
C TYR A 75 -8.23 1.10 4.90
N TYR A 76 -8.39 1.95 3.88
CA TYR A 76 -7.30 2.74 3.33
C TYR A 76 -7.70 4.21 3.25
N GLU A 77 -6.82 5.07 3.74
CA GLU A 77 -6.95 6.52 3.69
C GLU A 77 -5.68 7.17 3.16
N TYR A 78 -5.86 8.17 2.31
CA TYR A 78 -4.82 9.06 1.83
C TYR A 78 -5.36 10.49 1.77
N GLU A 79 -4.69 11.40 2.45
CA GLU A 79 -4.99 12.84 2.35
C GLU A 79 -3.71 13.64 2.08
N ASN A 80 -3.81 14.62 1.18
CA ASN A 80 -2.77 15.58 0.85
C ASN A 80 -3.40 16.97 0.80
N LEU A 81 -3.51 17.61 1.97
CA LEU A 81 -4.11 18.92 2.17
C LEU A 81 -3.03 19.96 2.48
N SER A 82 -3.30 21.24 2.24
CA SER A 82 -2.39 22.34 2.63
C SER A 82 -1.91 22.29 4.10
N ASN A 83 -2.74 21.81 5.02
CA ASN A 83 -2.44 21.69 6.46
C ASN A 83 -2.16 20.25 6.95
N TYR A 84 -2.26 19.23 6.09
CA TYR A 84 -2.18 17.83 6.49
C TYR A 84 -1.61 16.93 5.38
N GLN A 85 -0.74 15.99 5.73
CA GLN A 85 -0.51 14.80 4.91
C GLN A 85 -0.67 13.57 5.76
N GLY A 86 -1.39 12.57 5.26
CA GLY A 86 -1.38 11.28 5.92
C GLY A 86 -1.76 10.10 5.03
N THR A 87 -1.30 8.93 5.47
CA THR A 87 -1.70 7.62 4.96
C THR A 87 -2.06 6.72 6.12
N THR A 88 -3.24 6.08 6.07
CA THR A 88 -3.66 5.06 7.03
C THR A 88 -3.99 3.78 6.27
N ASN A 89 -3.44 2.66 6.70
CA ASN A 89 -3.76 1.33 6.20
C ASN A 89 -4.13 0.49 7.42
N ALA A 90 -5.38 0.06 7.54
CA ALA A 90 -5.81 -0.87 8.58
C ALA A 90 -6.52 -2.08 7.96
N SER A 91 -6.32 -3.25 8.55
CA SER A 91 -7.02 -4.47 8.17
C SER A 91 -7.38 -5.28 9.40
N LEU A 92 -8.63 -5.76 9.45
CA LEU A 92 -9.09 -6.79 10.36
C LEU A 92 -9.42 -8.02 9.52
N ASN A 93 -8.77 -9.14 9.80
CA ASN A 93 -9.03 -10.42 9.15
C ASN A 93 -9.47 -11.42 10.22
N THR A 94 -10.49 -12.20 9.94
CA THR A 94 -10.90 -13.34 10.75
C THR A 94 -10.95 -14.58 9.87
N THR A 95 -10.43 -15.68 10.39
CA THR A 95 -10.36 -16.98 9.73
C THR A 95 -10.81 -18.01 10.75
N TYR A 96 -11.86 -18.76 10.44
CA TYR A 96 -12.23 -19.95 11.17
C TYR A 96 -12.05 -21.16 10.26
N ARG A 97 -11.44 -22.21 10.79
CA ARG A 97 -11.37 -23.53 10.17
C ARG A 97 -11.86 -24.56 11.18
N ALA A 98 -12.75 -25.44 10.76
CA ALA A 98 -13.15 -26.60 11.51
C ALA A 98 -13.18 -27.84 10.63
N ARG A 99 -12.87 -28.99 11.22
CA ARG A 99 -12.94 -30.30 10.58
C ARG A 99 -13.46 -31.31 11.60
N TRP A 100 -14.39 -32.15 11.18
CA TRP A 100 -14.93 -33.26 11.96
C TRP A 100 -14.75 -34.55 11.19
N GLY A 101 -13.92 -35.43 11.75
CA GLY A 101 -13.65 -36.76 11.24
C GLY A 101 -14.35 -37.82 12.08
N LYS A 102 -14.69 -38.92 11.44
CA LYS A 102 -15.00 -40.21 12.07
C LYS A 102 -14.35 -41.30 11.24
N ARG A 103 -13.77 -42.30 11.90
CA ARG A 103 -13.37 -43.56 11.28
C ARG A 103 -13.72 -44.67 12.26
N ASP A 104 -14.72 -45.46 11.89
CA ASP A 104 -15.27 -46.55 12.71
C ASP A 104 -15.79 -46.02 14.06
N SER A 105 -15.21 -46.43 15.18
CA SER A 105 -15.57 -45.89 16.51
C SER A 105 -14.88 -44.57 16.86
N ILE A 106 -13.77 -44.23 16.19
CA ILE A 106 -12.91 -43.09 16.51
C ILE A 106 -13.51 -41.81 15.92
N LYS A 107 -13.46 -40.72 16.69
CA LYS A 107 -13.96 -39.39 16.30
C LYS A 107 -12.87 -38.36 16.50
N ASP A 108 -12.65 -37.57 15.47
CA ASP A 108 -11.61 -36.54 15.43
C ASP A 108 -12.25 -35.18 15.23
N SER A 109 -11.71 -34.14 15.87
CA SER A 109 -12.15 -32.78 15.60
C SER A 109 -10.99 -31.81 15.68
N TYR A 110 -10.90 -30.94 14.67
CA TYR A 110 -10.01 -29.80 14.65
C TYR A 110 -10.86 -28.54 14.60
N SER A 111 -10.50 -27.52 15.39
CA SER A 111 -11.03 -26.17 15.21
C SER A 111 -9.95 -25.13 15.46
N SER A 112 -9.88 -24.13 14.59
CA SER A 112 -8.92 -23.05 14.66
C SER A 112 -9.57 -21.71 14.29
N PRO A 113 -9.96 -20.89 15.28
CA PRO A 113 -10.19 -19.47 15.09
C PRO A 113 -8.86 -18.71 15.08
N HIS A 114 -8.71 -17.83 14.09
CA HIS A 114 -7.64 -16.84 13.96
C HIS A 114 -8.27 -15.45 13.74
N ILE A 115 -7.69 -14.44 14.38
CA ILE A 115 -8.03 -13.02 14.22
C ILE A 115 -6.71 -12.24 14.07
N SER A 116 -6.59 -11.42 13.03
CA SER A 116 -5.51 -10.45 12.91
C SER A 116 -6.02 -9.05 12.59
N LEU A 117 -5.85 -8.15 13.56
CA LEU A 117 -5.97 -6.69 13.38
C LEU A 117 -4.59 -6.11 13.12
N ARG A 118 -4.46 -5.26 12.11
CA ARG A 118 -3.26 -4.48 11.80
C ARG A 118 -3.64 -3.05 11.48
N SER A 119 -2.85 -2.08 11.92
CA SER A 119 -2.97 -0.69 11.52
C SER A 119 -1.59 -0.07 11.37
N LEU A 120 -1.39 0.69 10.29
CA LEU A 120 -0.22 1.52 10.05
C LEU A 120 -0.71 2.90 9.62
N SER A 121 -0.49 3.90 10.47
CA SER A 121 -0.79 5.30 10.18
C SER A 121 0.48 6.14 10.17
N GLN A 122 0.56 7.07 9.22
CA GLN A 122 1.51 8.17 9.24
C GLN A 122 0.75 9.48 9.02
N SER A 123 0.70 10.34 10.03
CA SER A 123 -0.03 11.62 9.98
C SER A 123 0.91 12.79 10.29
N ARG A 124 0.85 13.85 9.47
CA ARG A 124 1.73 15.04 9.55
C ARG A 124 0.88 16.31 9.46
N PHE A 125 0.86 17.09 10.53
CA PHE A 125 0.00 18.27 10.70
C PHE A 125 0.83 19.54 10.52
N TYR A 126 0.66 20.19 9.37
CA TYR A 126 1.48 21.31 8.91
C TYR A 126 0.97 22.67 9.39
N ASN A 127 1.90 23.57 9.70
CA ASN A 127 1.65 25.00 9.84
C ASN A 127 2.08 25.78 8.58
N LYS A 128 1.69 27.07 8.53
CA LYS A 128 1.96 27.98 7.39
C LYS A 128 3.45 28.12 7.02
N ASN A 129 4.37 27.76 7.91
CA ASN A 129 5.82 27.85 7.69
C ASN A 129 6.44 26.53 7.18
N GLY A 130 5.60 25.57 6.78
CA GLY A 130 6.02 24.25 6.31
C GLY A 130 6.66 23.37 7.38
N ARG A 131 6.54 23.73 8.66
CA ARG A 131 6.89 22.88 9.80
C ARG A 131 5.68 22.05 10.18
N PHE A 132 5.89 20.86 10.73
CA PHE A 132 4.81 19.99 11.20
C PHE A 132 5.17 19.27 12.50
N TRP A 133 4.15 18.89 13.24
CA TRP A 133 4.22 17.76 14.16
C TRP A 133 3.62 16.54 13.47
N GLY A 134 4.17 15.36 13.76
CA GLY A 134 3.70 14.09 13.26
C GLY A 134 3.22 13.20 14.38
N LEU A 135 2.13 12.51 14.14
CA LEU A 135 1.67 11.39 14.95
C LEU A 135 1.54 10.21 13.99
N HIS A 136 2.27 9.14 14.28
CA HIS A 136 2.32 7.95 13.46
C HIS A 136 2.18 6.75 14.37
N GLY A 137 1.92 5.58 13.82
CA GLY A 137 1.92 4.39 14.64
C GLY A 137 1.70 3.10 13.88
N TYR A 138 2.27 2.05 14.44
CA TYR A 138 1.94 0.68 14.12
C TYR A 138 1.14 0.06 15.28
N ILE A 139 0.07 -0.65 14.95
CA ILE A 139 -0.68 -1.52 15.86
C ILE A 139 -0.82 -2.88 15.19
N TYR A 140 -0.58 -3.95 15.93
CA TYR A 140 -0.90 -5.30 15.52
C TYR A 140 -1.47 -6.07 16.71
N TYR A 141 -2.57 -6.79 16.47
CA TYR A 141 -3.10 -7.80 17.37
C TYR A 141 -3.35 -9.06 16.56
N GLY A 142 -2.65 -10.13 16.91
CA GLY A 142 -2.88 -11.48 16.40
C GLY A 142 -3.37 -12.38 17.52
N PHE A 143 -4.44 -13.11 17.28
CA PHE A 143 -4.90 -14.22 18.09
C PHE A 143 -5.09 -15.44 17.21
N SER A 144 -4.62 -16.60 17.64
CA SER A 144 -5.11 -17.88 17.14
C SER A 144 -5.20 -18.89 18.27
N ASN A 145 -6.24 -19.72 18.23
CA ASN A 145 -6.33 -20.98 18.98
C ASN A 145 -6.36 -22.09 17.93
N SER A 146 -5.72 -23.22 18.19
CA SER A 146 -6.03 -24.49 17.52
C SER A 146 -6.29 -25.57 18.56
N SER A 147 -7.51 -26.09 18.58
CA SER A 147 -7.92 -27.23 19.41
C SER A 147 -8.02 -28.48 18.53
N VAL A 148 -7.39 -29.57 18.96
CA VAL A 148 -7.36 -30.87 18.29
C VAL A 148 -7.89 -31.93 19.25
N LYS A 149 -8.70 -32.86 18.74
CA LYS A 149 -9.08 -34.09 19.40
C LYS A 149 -8.91 -35.25 18.42
N ASN A 150 -8.33 -36.35 18.90
CA ASN A 150 -7.99 -37.56 18.14
C ASN A 150 -8.39 -38.78 19.01
N GLY A 151 -9.61 -39.28 18.84
CA GLY A 151 -10.19 -40.28 19.75
C GLY A 151 -10.32 -39.77 21.19
N GLU A 152 -9.43 -40.22 22.09
CA GLU A 152 -9.37 -39.79 23.50
C GLU A 152 -8.29 -38.72 23.76
N GLU A 153 -7.26 -38.64 22.92
CA GLU A 153 -6.24 -37.58 22.98
C GLU A 153 -6.87 -36.20 22.71
N SER A 154 -6.40 -35.17 23.42
CA SER A 154 -6.72 -33.79 23.07
C SER A 154 -5.55 -32.85 23.30
N SER A 155 -5.44 -31.84 22.45
CA SER A 155 -4.48 -30.75 22.62
C SER A 155 -5.07 -29.40 22.23
N ASN A 156 -4.56 -28.35 22.87
CA ASN A 156 -5.01 -26.97 22.70
C ASN A 156 -3.76 -26.08 22.65
N ALA A 157 -3.61 -25.32 21.57
CA ALA A 157 -2.53 -24.37 21.39
C ALA A 157 -3.11 -22.97 21.19
N GLN A 158 -2.76 -22.02 22.04
CA GLN A 158 -3.21 -20.63 21.96
C GLN A 158 -2.02 -19.71 21.77
N PHE A 159 -2.16 -18.74 20.87
CA PHE A 159 -1.18 -17.73 20.51
C PHE A 159 -1.85 -16.37 20.57
N HIS A 160 -1.29 -15.47 21.38
CA HIS A 160 -1.66 -14.06 21.42
C HIS A 160 -0.41 -13.21 21.18
N ARG A 161 -0.47 -12.30 20.21
CA ARG A 161 0.58 -11.30 19.99
C ARG A 161 -0.03 -9.92 19.87
N PHE A 162 0.40 -9.00 20.74
CA PHE A 162 0.03 -7.59 20.67
C PHE A 162 1.30 -6.76 20.50
N ILE A 163 1.32 -5.87 19.49
CA ILE A 163 2.39 -4.91 19.24
C ILE A 163 1.76 -3.53 19.14
N ILE A 164 2.32 -2.55 19.83
CA ILE A 164 1.98 -1.14 19.67
C ILE A 164 3.26 -0.30 19.64
N THR A 165 3.48 0.36 18.51
CA THR A 165 4.67 1.18 18.22
C THR A 165 4.21 2.56 17.75
N PRO A 166 3.68 3.40 18.65
CA PRO A 166 3.26 4.76 18.33
C PRO A 166 4.50 5.66 18.28
N TYR A 167 4.58 6.59 17.34
CA TYR A 167 5.72 7.51 17.28
C TYR A 167 5.30 8.96 17.00
N ILE A 168 5.95 9.88 17.73
CA ILE A 168 5.70 11.32 17.68
C ILE A 168 6.94 11.97 17.08
N SER A 169 6.74 12.87 16.11
CA SER A 169 7.82 13.52 15.38
C SER A 169 7.64 15.03 15.25
N LEU A 170 8.74 15.75 15.04
CA LEU A 170 8.77 17.13 14.59
C LEU A 170 9.57 17.20 13.29
N GLY A 171 9.13 18.03 12.36
CA GLY A 171 9.78 18.11 11.04
C GLY A 171 9.50 19.40 10.28
N LYS A 172 10.14 19.50 9.11
CA LYS A 172 9.91 20.58 8.15
C LYS A 172 10.02 20.06 6.72
N GLY A 173 9.28 20.71 5.84
CA GLY A 173 9.29 20.42 4.41
C GLY A 173 8.32 19.30 4.05
N ARG A 174 8.08 19.15 2.76
CA ARG A 174 6.94 18.43 2.20
C ARG A 174 7.36 17.76 0.90
N ILE A 175 6.68 16.68 0.57
CA ILE A 175 6.72 16.05 -0.75
C ILE A 175 5.31 16.20 -1.33
N GLU A 176 5.13 16.96 -2.40
CA GLU A 176 3.85 17.00 -3.13
C GLU A 176 3.77 15.82 -4.11
N PRO A 177 2.60 15.18 -4.27
CA PRO A 177 2.36 14.20 -5.32
C PRO A 177 2.25 14.91 -6.69
N VAL A 178 3.11 14.58 -7.65
CA VAL A 178 3.13 15.19 -8.99
C VAL A 178 2.69 14.22 -10.09
N GLU A 179 2.19 13.03 -9.73
CA GLU A 179 1.68 12.02 -10.65
C GLU A 179 0.58 12.55 -11.56
N SER A 180 -0.36 13.33 -11.02
CA SER A 180 -1.47 13.91 -11.81
C SER A 180 -0.99 14.91 -12.87
N ALA A 181 0.06 15.68 -12.61
CA ALA A 181 0.71 16.53 -13.62
C ALA A 181 1.54 15.70 -14.61
N ARG A 182 2.23 14.66 -14.14
CA ARG A 182 2.97 13.72 -14.99
C ARG A 182 2.02 13.00 -15.96
N GLN A 183 0.84 12.58 -15.52
CA GLN A 183 -0.16 11.89 -16.34
C GLN A 183 -0.83 12.83 -17.36
N ALA A 184 -1.06 14.10 -16.99
CA ALA A 184 -1.49 15.13 -17.96
C ALA A 184 -0.45 15.31 -19.08
N MET A 185 0.85 15.27 -18.77
CA MET A 185 1.91 15.30 -19.79
C MET A 185 1.90 14.04 -20.69
N ASP A 186 1.64 12.84 -20.14
CA ASP A 186 1.53 11.61 -20.97
C ASP A 186 0.40 11.71 -22.00
N ILE A 187 -0.78 12.20 -21.58
CA ILE A 187 -1.95 12.38 -22.45
C ILE A 187 -1.59 13.34 -23.60
N LEU A 188 -1.10 14.54 -23.26
CA LEU A 188 -0.79 15.58 -24.24
C LEU A 188 0.30 15.15 -25.25
N LEU A 189 1.30 14.39 -24.80
CA LEU A 189 2.35 13.86 -25.68
C LEU A 189 1.86 12.80 -26.65
N ALA A 190 0.82 12.04 -26.30
CA ALA A 190 0.20 11.13 -27.25
C ALA A 190 -0.73 11.85 -28.23
N LEU A 191 -1.49 12.85 -27.77
CA LEU A 191 -2.22 13.74 -28.68
C LEU A 191 -1.25 14.35 -29.71
N GLN A 192 -0.06 14.75 -29.29
CA GLN A 192 0.99 15.21 -30.21
C GLN A 192 1.49 14.08 -31.12
N LYS A 193 1.87 12.92 -30.56
CA LYS A 193 2.41 11.77 -31.30
C LYS A 193 1.50 11.28 -32.42
N TYR A 194 0.18 11.33 -32.23
CA TYR A 194 -0.81 10.84 -33.19
C TYR A 194 -1.47 11.94 -34.02
N ASN A 195 -0.93 13.17 -34.01
CA ASN A 195 -1.48 14.32 -34.74
C ASN A 195 -2.96 14.56 -34.41
N ARG A 196 -3.26 14.69 -33.11
CA ARG A 196 -4.58 15.01 -32.56
C ARG A 196 -4.56 16.24 -31.64
N LEU A 197 -3.38 16.70 -31.21
CA LEU A 197 -3.19 17.89 -30.40
C LEU A 197 -3.49 19.16 -31.22
N GLY A 198 -4.58 19.87 -30.90
CA GLY A 198 -5.03 21.04 -31.67
C GLY A 198 -4.20 22.30 -31.44
N VAL A 199 -3.84 22.58 -30.18
CA VAL A 199 -2.98 23.72 -29.80
C VAL A 199 -1.75 23.26 -29.04
N ARG A 200 -0.63 23.99 -29.16
CA ARG A 200 0.57 23.75 -28.34
C ARG A 200 0.27 24.15 -26.89
N PRO A 201 0.22 23.22 -25.93
CA PRO A 201 -0.21 23.53 -24.57
C PRO A 201 0.83 24.37 -23.83
N ASP A 202 0.33 25.33 -23.07
CA ASP A 202 1.10 26.16 -22.16
C ASP A 202 1.15 25.55 -20.75
N LYS A 203 1.71 26.28 -19.77
CA LYS A 203 1.73 25.80 -18.38
C LYS A 203 0.32 25.72 -17.78
N LEU A 204 -0.55 26.69 -18.06
CA LEU A 204 -1.88 26.79 -17.45
C LEU A 204 -2.81 25.67 -17.92
N MET A 205 -2.73 25.28 -19.20
CA MET A 205 -3.42 24.11 -19.76
C MET A 205 -2.96 22.81 -19.09
N ILE A 206 -1.64 22.61 -18.93
CA ILE A 206 -1.09 21.42 -18.25
C ILE A 206 -1.51 21.40 -16.76
N ASP A 207 -1.41 22.53 -16.06
CA ASP A 207 -1.86 22.66 -14.66
C ASP A 207 -3.37 22.38 -14.53
N SER A 208 -4.18 22.78 -15.51
CA SER A 208 -5.64 22.59 -15.51
C SER A 208 -6.03 21.13 -15.79
N LEU A 209 -5.41 20.49 -16.79
CA LEU A 209 -5.61 19.06 -17.06
C LEU A 209 -5.13 18.20 -15.88
N ALA A 210 -4.02 18.58 -15.22
CA ALA A 210 -3.53 17.94 -14.01
C ALA A 210 -4.54 18.02 -12.86
N ARG A 211 -5.20 19.18 -12.66
CA ARG A 211 -6.28 19.35 -11.67
C ARG A 211 -7.48 18.46 -11.96
N VAL A 212 -7.83 18.27 -13.25
CA VAL A 212 -8.88 17.33 -13.66
C VAL A 212 -8.47 15.90 -13.36
N ALA A 213 -7.30 15.45 -13.82
CA ALA A 213 -6.75 14.12 -13.56
C ALA A 213 -6.72 13.77 -12.06
N ASN A 214 -6.28 14.72 -11.22
CA ASN A 214 -6.30 14.61 -9.77
C ASN A 214 -7.73 14.37 -9.24
N ARG A 215 -8.66 15.29 -9.54
CA ARG A 215 -10.06 15.25 -9.08
C ARG A 215 -10.77 13.94 -9.45
N ILE A 216 -10.59 13.45 -10.67
CA ILE A 216 -11.27 12.23 -11.15
C ILE A 216 -10.59 10.93 -10.69
N THR A 217 -9.31 10.97 -10.30
CA THR A 217 -8.60 9.82 -9.72
C THR A 217 -9.20 9.43 -8.36
N TYR A 218 -9.34 10.44 -7.48
CA TYR A 218 -9.77 10.28 -6.09
C TYR A 218 -11.28 10.34 -5.89
N LYS A 219 -12.08 10.61 -6.93
CA LYS A 219 -13.55 10.48 -6.85
C LYS A 219 -13.93 9.01 -6.61
N ARG A 220 -14.76 8.76 -5.59
CA ARG A 220 -15.26 7.43 -5.21
C ARG A 220 -16.41 6.99 -6.12
N PHE A 221 -16.42 5.71 -6.44
CA PHE A 221 -17.47 4.99 -7.17
C PHE A 221 -17.68 3.62 -6.53
N TYR A 222 -18.87 3.04 -6.71
CA TYR A 222 -19.17 1.65 -6.30
C TYR A 222 -18.99 0.65 -7.45
N ASP A 223 -19.11 1.09 -8.71
CA ASP A 223 -18.89 0.28 -9.90
C ASP A 223 -17.67 0.81 -10.67
N SER A 224 -16.72 -0.08 -11.00
CA SER A 224 -15.49 0.26 -11.72
C SER A 224 -15.73 0.66 -13.18
N ARG A 225 -16.82 0.20 -13.80
CA ARG A 225 -17.24 0.55 -15.17
C ARG A 225 -17.73 2.00 -15.20
N PHE A 226 -18.61 2.38 -14.27
CA PHE A 226 -19.06 3.76 -14.13
C PHE A 226 -17.92 4.71 -13.73
N LYS A 227 -16.96 4.26 -12.90
CA LYS A 227 -15.72 5.01 -12.66
C LYS A 227 -14.98 5.27 -13.97
N ARG A 228 -14.82 4.24 -14.80
CA ARG A 228 -14.02 4.32 -16.03
C ARG A 228 -14.69 5.18 -17.11
N ILE A 229 -16.01 5.10 -17.25
CA ILE A 229 -16.80 5.97 -18.13
C ILE A 229 -16.66 7.44 -17.70
N TYR A 230 -17.02 7.76 -16.45
CA TYR A 230 -16.94 9.13 -15.93
C TYR A 230 -15.53 9.74 -16.04
N GLN A 231 -14.49 8.97 -15.78
CA GLN A 231 -13.11 9.45 -15.90
C GLN A 231 -12.75 9.83 -17.34
N LEU A 232 -13.18 9.05 -18.34
CA LEU A 232 -12.95 9.39 -19.74
C LEU A 232 -13.79 10.59 -20.17
N GLU A 233 -15.07 10.65 -19.81
CA GLU A 233 -15.97 11.79 -20.13
C GLU A 233 -15.45 13.12 -19.58
N GLU A 234 -14.89 13.13 -18.37
CA GLU A 234 -14.40 14.35 -17.73
C GLU A 234 -13.00 14.75 -18.20
N LEU A 235 -12.18 13.81 -18.68
CA LEU A 235 -10.95 14.12 -19.41
C LEU A 235 -11.29 14.67 -20.79
N ASP A 236 -12.17 14.01 -21.52
CA ASP A 236 -12.59 14.40 -22.86
C ASP A 236 -13.18 15.81 -22.87
N ARG A 237 -14.15 16.09 -21.99
CA ARG A 237 -14.69 17.44 -21.82
C ARG A 237 -13.62 18.46 -21.41
N ALA A 238 -12.62 18.09 -20.61
CA ALA A 238 -11.54 18.99 -20.23
C ALA A 238 -10.56 19.27 -21.38
N ILE A 239 -10.30 18.29 -22.24
CA ILE A 239 -9.44 18.41 -23.41
C ILE A 239 -10.14 19.27 -24.49
N GLN A 240 -11.42 18.98 -24.78
CA GLN A 240 -12.21 19.77 -25.72
C GLN A 240 -12.43 21.22 -25.25
N ASN A 241 -12.79 21.44 -23.97
CA ASN A 241 -12.99 22.79 -23.41
C ASN A 241 -11.70 23.66 -23.32
N MET A 242 -10.53 23.12 -23.68
CA MET A 242 -9.26 23.84 -23.73
C MET A 242 -8.67 23.88 -25.16
N ASP A 243 -9.46 23.50 -26.17
CA ASP A 243 -9.06 23.37 -27.58
C ASP A 243 -7.83 22.46 -27.80
N LEU A 244 -7.59 21.52 -26.87
CA LEU A 244 -6.41 20.64 -26.87
C LEU A 244 -6.52 19.49 -27.86
N VAL A 245 -7.70 19.22 -28.42
CA VAL A 245 -7.92 18.21 -29.47
C VAL A 245 -8.50 18.85 -30.72
N ASP A 246 -7.88 18.56 -31.87
CA ASP A 246 -8.34 19.01 -33.20
C ASP A 246 -9.47 18.10 -33.73
N THR A 247 -9.24 16.78 -33.68
CA THR A 247 -10.16 15.78 -34.22
C THR A 247 -10.48 14.74 -33.13
N ALA A 248 -11.71 14.74 -32.60
CA ALA A 248 -12.16 13.80 -31.58
C ALA A 248 -12.63 12.46 -32.18
N ASP A 249 -11.71 11.68 -32.77
CA ASP A 249 -11.99 10.40 -33.42
C ASP A 249 -11.69 9.15 -32.55
N ILE A 250 -11.84 7.97 -33.14
CA ILE A 250 -11.52 6.69 -32.49
C ILE A 250 -10.03 6.56 -32.15
N VAL A 251 -9.12 7.19 -32.90
CA VAL A 251 -7.68 7.21 -32.61
C VAL A 251 -7.41 8.05 -31.36
N TYR A 252 -8.03 9.22 -31.25
CA TYR A 252 -8.03 10.04 -30.04
C TYR A 252 -8.56 9.25 -28.82
N PHE A 253 -9.77 8.70 -28.90
CA PHE A 253 -10.40 7.99 -27.78
C PHE A 253 -9.60 6.75 -27.34
N ALA A 254 -9.10 5.95 -28.29
CA ALA A 254 -8.30 4.77 -27.97
C ALA A 254 -7.01 5.12 -27.21
N ASN A 255 -6.29 6.16 -27.62
CA ASN A 255 -5.05 6.57 -26.96
C ASN A 255 -5.31 7.24 -25.60
N LEU A 256 -6.35 8.08 -25.47
CA LEU A 256 -6.76 8.61 -24.16
C LEU A 256 -7.11 7.48 -23.18
N SER A 257 -7.84 6.48 -23.66
CA SER A 257 -8.21 5.29 -22.89
C SER A 257 -7.01 4.44 -22.49
N ASP A 258 -6.06 4.19 -23.40
CA ASP A 258 -4.83 3.45 -23.11
C ASP A 258 -3.99 4.14 -22.01
N ILE A 259 -3.69 5.42 -22.20
CA ILE A 259 -2.77 6.18 -21.33
C ILE A 259 -3.37 6.39 -19.95
N TRP A 260 -4.69 6.65 -19.87
CA TRP A 260 -5.39 6.77 -18.61
C TRP A 260 -5.38 5.45 -17.80
N ASN A 261 -5.33 4.28 -18.46
CA ASN A 261 -5.16 2.99 -17.80
C ASN A 261 -3.71 2.68 -17.40
N TYR A 262 -2.75 2.91 -18.30
CA TYR A 262 -1.47 2.21 -18.26
C TYR A 262 -0.24 3.09 -17.99
N ALA A 263 -0.29 4.40 -18.29
CA ALA A 263 0.86 5.29 -18.07
C ALA A 263 1.05 5.70 -16.59
N GLY A 264 -0.05 5.78 -15.81
CA GLY A 264 -0.07 6.28 -14.43
C GLY A 264 0.58 5.39 -13.36
N ARG A 265 1.59 4.59 -13.69
CA ARG A 265 2.21 3.59 -12.79
C ARG A 265 3.46 4.08 -12.03
N TYR A 266 3.85 5.33 -12.20
CA TYR A 266 5.07 5.90 -11.62
C TYR A 266 4.77 6.76 -10.38
N ASN A 267 5.21 6.32 -9.21
CA ASN A 267 5.25 7.17 -8.00
C ASN A 267 6.22 8.34 -8.24
N ARG A 268 5.73 9.57 -8.10
CA ARG A 268 6.48 10.80 -8.38
C ARG A 268 6.13 11.90 -7.40
N GLY A 269 7.06 12.19 -6.50
CA GLY A 269 6.98 13.33 -5.59
C GLY A 269 7.86 14.51 -6.02
N SER A 270 7.52 15.72 -5.58
CA SER A 270 8.43 16.87 -5.59
C SER A 270 8.61 17.44 -4.18
N GLY A 271 9.87 17.60 -3.75
CA GLY A 271 10.23 18.40 -2.58
C GLY A 271 11.33 17.79 -1.71
N LEU A 272 11.35 18.25 -0.47
CA LEU A 272 12.27 17.83 0.59
C LEU A 272 11.50 17.88 1.91
N ARG A 273 11.52 16.77 2.66
CA ARG A 273 11.02 16.65 4.02
C ARG A 273 12.10 16.05 4.91
N TYR A 274 12.25 16.60 6.10
CA TYR A 274 13.01 15.97 7.19
C TYR A 274 12.17 15.96 8.46
N GLU A 275 12.27 14.87 9.21
CA GLU A 275 11.57 14.66 10.48
C GLU A 275 12.44 13.87 11.44
N GLY A 276 12.31 14.15 12.73
CA GLY A 276 12.91 13.34 13.79
C GLY A 276 11.98 13.27 14.98
N GLY A 277 12.17 12.27 15.84
CA GLY A 277 11.22 12.01 16.92
C GLY A 277 11.57 10.81 17.78
N ILE A 278 10.59 10.35 18.53
CA ILE A 278 10.71 9.20 19.43
C ILE A 278 9.69 8.11 19.09
N ILE A 279 10.15 6.87 19.21
CA ILE A 279 9.43 5.63 18.97
C ILE A 279 9.51 4.80 20.26
N PRO A 280 8.58 4.93 21.22
CA PRO A 280 8.30 3.85 22.15
C PRO A 280 7.82 2.61 21.37
N ASP A 281 8.30 1.44 21.78
CA ASP A 281 7.89 0.15 21.24
C ASP A 281 7.47 -0.79 22.36
N PHE A 282 6.45 -1.60 22.12
CA PHE A 282 5.91 -2.56 23.07
C PHE A 282 5.32 -3.76 22.34
N SER A 283 5.81 -4.96 22.66
CA SER A 283 5.31 -6.22 22.12
C SER A 283 5.15 -7.26 23.23
N ILE A 284 3.98 -7.88 23.31
CA ILE A 284 3.71 -9.07 24.14
C ILE A 284 3.45 -10.25 23.20
N VAL A 285 4.03 -11.41 23.50
CA VAL A 285 3.70 -12.70 22.90
C VAL A 285 3.39 -13.69 24.01
N ASN A 286 2.15 -14.17 24.10
CA ASN A 286 1.77 -15.29 24.97
C ASN A 286 1.47 -16.52 24.10
N ASN A 287 2.18 -17.62 24.36
CA ASN A 287 1.86 -18.93 23.78
C ASN A 287 1.53 -19.89 24.92
N GLU A 288 0.42 -20.60 24.81
CA GLU A 288 0.02 -21.64 25.76
C GLU A 288 -0.23 -22.94 25.00
N TYR A 289 0.31 -24.05 25.48
CA TYR A 289 0.09 -25.38 24.92
C TYR A 289 -0.31 -26.33 26.05
N GLU A 290 -1.46 -26.98 25.89
CA GLU A 290 -2.02 -27.93 26.84
C GLU A 290 -2.34 -29.24 26.10
N SER A 291 -1.96 -30.39 26.68
CA SER A 291 -2.14 -31.71 26.07
C SER A 291 -2.53 -32.76 27.11
N SER A 292 -3.45 -33.64 26.74
CA SER A 292 -3.95 -34.74 27.58
C SER A 292 -3.98 -36.06 26.80
N ASP A 293 -3.46 -37.12 27.41
CA ASP A 293 -3.52 -38.49 26.90
C ASP A 293 -4.16 -39.44 27.94
N THR A 294 -4.67 -40.56 27.43
CA THR A 294 -5.18 -41.75 28.14
C THR A 294 -4.29 -42.20 29.31
N SER A 295 -2.97 -42.04 29.17
CA SER A 295 -1.96 -42.33 30.20
C SER A 295 -2.00 -41.42 31.45
N HIS A 296 -3.02 -40.57 31.59
CA HIS A 296 -3.21 -39.59 32.69
C HIS A 296 -2.15 -38.49 32.79
N SER A 297 -1.11 -38.52 31.93
CA SER A 297 -0.11 -37.46 31.86
C SER A 297 -0.74 -36.17 31.31
N GLN A 298 -0.63 -35.10 32.10
CA GLN A 298 -1.00 -33.75 31.68
C GLN A 298 0.26 -32.92 31.46
N TYR A 299 0.42 -32.40 30.25
CA TYR A 299 1.52 -31.50 29.88
C TYR A 299 0.99 -30.11 29.57
N ASN A 300 1.51 -29.11 30.28
CA ASN A 300 1.17 -27.71 30.10
C ASN A 300 2.45 -26.88 29.97
N ARG A 301 2.58 -26.12 28.88
CA ARG A 301 3.70 -25.21 28.61
C ARG A 301 3.17 -23.82 28.33
N LYS A 302 3.66 -22.83 29.07
CA LYS A 302 3.30 -21.42 28.92
C LYS A 302 4.56 -20.59 28.68
N TYR A 303 4.59 -19.92 27.55
CA TYR A 303 5.66 -19.02 27.14
C TYR A 303 5.10 -17.60 27.06
N ASN A 304 5.76 -16.65 27.71
CA ASN A 304 5.33 -15.26 27.79
C ASN A 304 6.51 -14.34 27.52
N ASP A 305 6.63 -13.83 26.31
CA ASP A 305 7.64 -12.81 25.97
C ASP A 305 7.08 -11.40 26.02
N LYS A 306 7.91 -10.48 26.51
CA LYS A 306 7.60 -9.06 26.69
C LYS A 306 8.80 -8.22 26.28
N GLN A 307 8.70 -7.66 25.09
CA GLN A 307 9.61 -6.68 24.53
C GLN A 307 9.11 -5.27 24.86
N TYR A 308 10.00 -4.42 25.34
CA TYR A 308 9.76 -2.99 25.45
C TYR A 308 11.01 -2.20 25.07
N GLY A 309 10.83 -1.12 24.31
CA GLY A 309 11.93 -0.33 23.78
C GLY A 309 11.59 1.15 23.65
N ILE A 310 12.64 1.95 23.46
CA ILE A 310 12.52 3.36 23.06
C ILE A 310 13.66 3.72 22.12
N TYR A 311 13.30 4.26 20.96
CA TYR A 311 14.23 4.68 19.92
C TYR A 311 14.04 6.15 19.59
N GLY A 312 15.15 6.87 19.40
CA GLY A 312 15.16 8.11 18.62
C GLY A 312 15.25 7.77 17.14
N PHE A 313 14.66 8.61 16.29
CA PHE A 313 14.80 8.47 14.85
C PHE A 313 15.02 9.80 14.14
N PHE A 314 15.65 9.74 12.97
CA PHE A 314 15.75 10.81 11.99
C PHE A 314 15.48 10.25 10.59
N SER A 315 14.63 10.94 9.83
CA SER A 315 14.25 10.58 8.48
C SER A 315 14.42 11.76 7.53
N LEU A 316 15.10 11.52 6.42
CA LEU A 316 15.20 12.41 5.27
C LEU A 316 14.46 11.78 4.09
N ARG A 317 13.60 12.58 3.44
CA ARG A 317 12.96 12.25 2.17
C ARG A 317 13.15 13.42 1.22
N ARG A 318 13.81 13.19 0.10
CA ARG A 318 13.89 14.13 -1.02
C ARG A 318 13.36 13.42 -2.25
N MET A 319 12.48 14.08 -3.00
CA MET A 319 12.05 13.61 -4.30
C MET A 319 12.16 14.77 -5.28
N LYS A 320 12.84 14.58 -6.42
CA LYS A 320 13.07 15.65 -7.38
C LYS A 320 12.84 15.15 -8.80
N PRO A 321 11.74 15.56 -9.46
CA PRO A 321 11.62 15.45 -10.91
C PRO A 321 12.73 16.29 -11.55
N ILE A 322 13.66 15.63 -12.25
CA ILE A 322 14.72 16.29 -13.02
C ILE A 322 14.18 16.66 -14.41
N SER A 323 13.37 15.78 -14.99
CA SER A 323 12.69 15.99 -16.26
C SER A 323 11.41 15.15 -16.37
N TYR A 324 10.74 15.24 -17.52
CA TYR A 324 9.72 14.28 -17.94
C TYR A 324 10.13 12.81 -17.68
N SER A 325 11.34 12.43 -18.11
CA SER A 325 11.82 11.03 -17.99
C SER A 325 12.45 10.72 -16.63
N TRP A 326 13.22 11.65 -16.05
CA TRP A 326 14.09 11.35 -14.90
C TRP A 326 13.62 11.97 -13.58
N GLN A 327 13.76 11.21 -12.50
CA GLN A 327 13.55 11.62 -11.12
C GLN A 327 14.78 11.20 -10.29
N SER A 328 15.12 12.00 -9.27
CA SER A 328 16.17 11.69 -8.31
C SER A 328 15.61 11.77 -6.90
N ASP A 329 15.53 10.62 -6.26
CA ASP A 329 15.01 10.45 -4.91
C ASP A 329 16.17 10.11 -3.97
N ILE A 330 16.12 10.65 -2.75
CA ILE A 330 17.07 10.32 -1.67
C ILE A 330 16.26 9.97 -0.43
N MET A 331 16.57 8.80 0.11
CA MET A 331 15.97 8.24 1.31
C MET A 331 17.07 7.96 2.32
N ILE A 332 16.98 8.55 3.51
CA ILE A 332 17.83 8.23 4.65
C ILE A 332 16.91 8.03 5.85
N ASP A 333 17.04 6.90 6.53
CA ASP A 333 16.40 6.66 7.82
C ASP A 333 17.48 6.19 8.79
N LEU A 334 17.52 6.83 9.96
CA LEU A 334 18.42 6.50 11.07
C LEU A 334 17.55 6.27 12.30
N THR A 335 17.71 5.09 12.92
CA THR A 335 17.02 4.72 14.16
C THR A 335 18.07 4.24 15.15
N PHE A 336 18.00 4.73 16.39
CA PHE A 336 18.94 4.41 17.46
C PHE A 336 18.18 4.36 18.78
N GLY A 337 18.48 3.40 19.66
CA GLY A 337 17.68 3.25 20.87
C GLY A 337 18.08 2.09 21.75
N TYR A 338 17.19 1.76 22.67
CA TYR A 338 17.30 0.67 23.62
C TYR A 338 16.08 -0.24 23.52
N GLU A 339 16.32 -1.54 23.54
CA GLU A 339 15.30 -2.59 23.59
C GLU A 339 15.62 -3.50 24.78
N LYS A 340 14.58 -4.00 25.45
CA LYS A 340 14.71 -5.05 26.46
C LYS A 340 13.61 -6.07 26.32
N ASN A 341 14.03 -7.33 26.24
CA ASN A 341 13.17 -8.49 26.25
C ASN A 341 13.19 -9.11 27.66
N ALA A 342 12.00 -9.42 28.17
CA ALA A 342 11.78 -9.81 29.56
C ALA A 342 10.94 -11.10 29.67
N GLY A 343 11.09 -11.98 28.67
CA GLY A 343 10.32 -13.20 28.56
C GLY A 343 10.56 -14.23 29.65
N LYS A 344 9.58 -15.12 29.81
CA LYS A 344 9.57 -16.25 30.74
C LYS A 344 8.97 -17.48 30.07
N GLU A 345 9.40 -18.64 30.53
CA GLU A 345 8.87 -19.94 30.16
C GLU A 345 8.56 -20.74 31.43
N GLU A 346 7.37 -21.35 31.47
CA GLU A 346 6.93 -22.27 32.53
C GLU A 346 6.48 -23.58 31.88
N GLU A 347 7.15 -24.69 32.20
CA GLU A 347 6.72 -26.05 31.84
C GLU A 347 6.26 -26.78 33.09
N LYS A 348 5.11 -27.47 33.01
CA LYS A 348 4.54 -28.31 34.06
C LYS A 348 4.04 -29.60 33.42
N GLY A 349 4.76 -30.70 33.67
CA GLY A 349 4.31 -32.05 33.38
C GLY A 349 4.01 -32.79 34.68
N ASN A 350 2.77 -33.24 34.85
CA ASN A 350 2.41 -34.15 35.95
C ASN A 350 2.37 -35.58 35.41
N ASN A 351 3.31 -36.40 35.86
CA ASN A 351 3.23 -37.86 35.75
C ASN A 351 2.62 -38.38 37.06
N ASN A 352 1.47 -39.07 36.96
CA ASN A 352 0.81 -39.77 38.06
C ASN A 352 1.03 -41.28 37.92
#